data_AF-A0AAV4CNP1-F1
#
_entry.id   AF-A0AAV4CNP1-F1
#
_cell.length_a   1.000
_cell.length_b   1.000
_cell.length_c   1.000
_cell.angle_alpha   90.00
_cell.angle_beta   90.00
_cell.angle_gamma   90.00
#
_symmetry.space_group_name_H-M   'P 1'
#
loop_
_entity.id
_entity.type
_entity.pdbx_description
1 polymer ?
#
loop_
_entity_poly.entity_id
_entity_poly.type
_entity_poly.pdbx_seq_one_letter_code
_entity_poly.pdbx_strand_id
1 'polypeptide(L)'
;MKGDSKAMQSLLGYVWTNWEDQLDIVRQSAKVVFEKVLQIHCIVIKAEYDEGGESTSNLFIKSLMQHLLILNWSSRGKFSALTSCVRHVGYYPFLEAKPCLPEEVIQQLQEQAMSCYASELYCALLSSHKEELGLGDLQPVVRNTSSLIGKQKDETVQVLENPESSEDTTLLQTPQNEFLKTWIQPVTKAMCSSNKKLVQNIVEVCTAGNFFLLFENSIIFKNVCH
;
A
#
# COMPACT_ATOMS: atom_id res chain seq x y z
N MET A 1 11.72 14.69 19.87
CA MET A 1 12.95 15.07 19.13
C MET A 1 12.52 15.51 17.75
N LYS A 2 12.89 16.72 17.31
CA LYS A 2 12.53 17.21 15.97
C LYS A 2 13.42 16.58 14.89
N GLY A 3 12.89 16.46 13.67
CA GLY A 3 13.58 15.82 12.53
C GLY A 3 14.96 16.42 12.21
N ASP A 4 15.13 17.72 12.43
CA ASP A 4 16.38 18.45 12.18
C ASP A 4 17.38 18.37 13.35
N SER A 5 17.07 17.62 14.41
CA SER A 5 17.99 17.46 15.53
C SER A 5 19.26 16.71 15.11
N LYS A 6 20.44 17.18 15.56
CA LYS A 6 21.74 16.58 15.23
C LYS A 6 21.81 15.07 15.51
N ALA A 7 21.14 14.60 16.56
CA ALA A 7 21.03 13.18 16.87
C ALA A 7 20.23 12.40 15.81
N MET A 8 19.08 12.92 15.37
CA MET A 8 18.27 12.31 14.32
C MET A 8 19.03 12.23 12.99
N GLN A 9 19.69 13.32 12.61
CA GLN A 9 20.53 13.40 11.41
C GLN A 9 21.73 12.44 11.47
N SER A 10 22.32 12.22 12.66
CA SER A 10 23.40 11.23 12.84
C SER A 10 22.89 9.80 12.68
N LEU A 11 21.69 9.47 13.19
CA LEU A 11 21.07 8.16 13.01
C LEU A 11 20.71 7.90 11.54
N LEU A 12 20.14 8.88 10.85
CA LEU A 12 19.88 8.79 9.41
C LEU A 12 21.18 8.64 8.59
N GLY A 13 22.24 9.38 8.94
CA GLY A 13 23.56 9.23 8.30
C GLY A 13 24.14 7.81 8.43
N TYR A 14 23.94 7.16 9.59
CA TYR A 14 24.23 5.74 9.75
C TYR A 14 23.39 4.87 8.81
N VAL A 15 22.07 5.08 8.75
CA VAL A 15 21.17 4.32 7.85
C VAL A 15 21.63 4.44 6.38
N TRP A 16 21.83 5.66 5.87
CA TRP A 16 22.22 5.92 4.49
C TRP A 16 23.59 5.35 4.10
N THR A 17 24.45 5.10 5.08
CA THR A 17 25.76 4.47 4.86
C THR A 17 25.66 2.94 4.86
N ASN A 18 24.74 2.35 5.66
CA ASN A 18 24.74 0.92 6.00
C ASN A 18 23.57 0.11 5.38
N TRP A 19 22.54 0.76 4.85
CA TRP A 19 21.36 0.11 4.24
C TRP A 19 21.62 -0.74 2.98
N GLU A 20 22.79 -0.60 2.34
CA GLU A 20 23.20 -1.39 1.17
C GLU A 20 24.40 -2.29 1.47
N ASP A 21 24.80 -2.41 2.74
CA ASP A 21 25.95 -3.22 3.12
C ASP A 21 25.82 -4.67 2.63
N GLN A 22 26.95 -5.28 2.30
CA GLN A 22 27.03 -6.66 1.84
C GLN A 22 26.67 -7.62 2.97
N LEU A 23 27.02 -7.29 4.21
CA LEU A 23 26.67 -8.01 5.42
C LEU A 23 25.21 -7.77 5.78
N ASP A 24 24.40 -8.84 5.71
CA ASP A 24 22.97 -8.78 6.02
C ASP A 24 22.68 -8.23 7.42
N ILE A 25 23.49 -8.60 8.43
CA ILE A 25 23.34 -8.10 9.81
C ILE A 25 23.49 -6.58 9.92
N VAL A 26 24.34 -5.95 9.09
CA VAL A 26 24.57 -4.49 9.07
C VAL A 26 23.42 -3.78 8.35
N ARG A 27 22.93 -4.35 7.25
CA ARG A 27 21.71 -3.88 6.57
C ARG A 27 20.48 -3.98 7.46
N GLN A 28 20.33 -5.07 8.20
CA GLN A 28 19.21 -5.26 9.13
C GLN A 28 19.32 -4.34 10.35
N SER A 29 20.52 -4.06 10.89
CA SER A 29 20.68 -3.05 11.93
C SER A 29 20.36 -1.64 11.42
N ALA A 30 20.72 -1.31 10.18
CA ALA A 30 20.30 -0.06 9.54
C ALA A 30 18.76 0.04 9.41
N LYS A 31 18.07 -1.04 8.98
CA LYS A 31 16.60 -1.10 8.97
C LYS A 31 16.01 -0.85 10.36
N VAL A 32 16.50 -1.53 11.40
CA VAL A 32 16.01 -1.35 12.78
C VAL A 32 16.24 0.07 13.28
N VAL A 33 17.40 0.67 13.04
CA VAL A 33 17.66 2.09 13.41
C VAL A 33 16.68 3.02 12.69
N PHE A 34 16.40 2.78 11.40
CA PHE A 34 15.44 3.56 10.63
C PHE A 34 14.01 3.44 11.18
N GLU A 35 13.54 2.23 11.48
CA GLU A 35 12.24 1.99 12.13
C GLU A 35 12.15 2.70 13.49
N LYS A 36 13.23 2.73 14.28
CA LYS A 36 13.25 3.47 15.56
C LYS A 36 13.26 4.99 15.39
N VAL A 37 13.95 5.50 14.37
CA VAL A 37 13.87 6.92 13.97
C VAL A 37 12.43 7.32 13.65
N LEU A 38 11.74 6.54 12.81
CA LEU A 38 10.32 6.77 12.48
C LEU A 38 9.43 6.67 13.71
N GLN A 39 9.57 5.61 14.52
CA GLN A 39 8.77 5.39 15.72
C GLN A 39 8.90 6.56 16.72
N ILE A 40 10.12 7.03 16.99
CA ILE A 40 10.37 8.18 17.88
C ILE A 40 9.72 9.45 17.31
N HIS A 41 9.86 9.68 16.01
CA HIS A 41 9.28 10.86 15.36
C HIS A 41 7.75 10.85 15.41
N CYS A 42 7.11 9.72 15.11
CA CYS A 42 5.66 9.55 15.18
C CYS A 42 5.10 9.69 16.62
N ILE A 43 5.83 9.23 17.65
CA ILE A 43 5.43 9.43 19.05
C ILE A 43 5.48 10.92 19.43
N VAL A 44 6.53 11.62 19.01
CA VAL A 44 6.70 13.07 19.26
C VAL A 44 5.63 13.87 18.53
N ILE A 45 5.34 13.55 17.27
CA ILE A 45 4.24 14.13 16.50
C ILE A 45 2.91 14.03 17.26
N LYS A 46 2.54 12.84 17.74
CA LYS A 46 1.24 12.63 18.40
C LYS A 46 1.10 13.50 19.66
N ALA A 47 2.15 13.57 20.47
CA ALA A 47 2.17 14.47 21.63
C ALA A 47 2.06 15.96 21.23
N GLU A 48 2.74 16.41 20.18
CA GLU A 48 2.63 17.81 19.68
C GLU A 48 1.23 18.15 19.12
N TYR A 49 0.53 17.17 18.51
CA TYR A 49 -0.83 17.34 18.00
C TYR A 49 -1.89 17.38 19.11
N ASP A 50 -1.76 16.53 20.13
CA ASP A 50 -2.68 16.51 21.29
C ASP A 50 -2.62 17.84 22.09
N GLU A 51 -1.51 18.57 21.98
CA GLU A 51 -1.31 19.92 22.55
C GLU A 51 -1.74 21.07 21.59
N GLY A 52 -2.27 20.76 20.40
CA GLY A 52 -2.85 21.74 19.46
C GLY A 52 -1.84 22.52 18.60
N GLY A 53 -0.60 22.04 18.46
CA GLY A 53 0.46 22.70 17.69
C GLY A 53 0.38 22.52 16.17
N GLU A 54 0.78 23.54 15.40
CA GLU A 54 0.88 23.45 13.94
C GLU A 54 2.09 22.62 13.49
N SER A 55 1.86 21.66 12.58
CA SER A 55 2.72 20.48 12.40
C SER A 55 3.94 20.72 11.51
N THR A 56 4.94 21.42 12.06
CA THR A 56 6.32 21.41 11.50
C THR A 56 6.88 19.99 11.36
N SER A 57 6.44 19.06 12.21
CA SER A 57 6.92 17.68 12.26
C SER A 57 6.44 16.80 11.08
N ASN A 58 5.37 17.16 10.36
CA ASN A 58 5.00 16.50 9.10
C ASN A 58 6.01 16.78 7.97
N LEU A 59 6.70 17.92 7.98
CA LEU A 59 7.65 18.30 6.93
C LEU A 59 8.85 17.34 6.86
N PHE A 60 9.32 16.84 8.00
CA PHE A 60 10.40 15.85 8.06
C PHE A 60 10.02 14.55 7.35
N ILE A 61 8.84 13.99 7.63
CA ILE A 61 8.36 12.76 6.99
C ILE A 61 8.13 12.99 5.50
N LYS A 62 7.54 14.11 5.10
CA LYS A 62 7.34 14.47 3.69
C LYS A 62 8.67 14.59 2.93
N SER A 63 9.66 15.25 3.52
CA SER A 63 11.02 15.37 2.98
C SER A 63 11.73 14.01 2.88
N LEU A 64 11.64 13.18 3.94
CA LEU A 64 12.21 11.84 3.98
C LEU A 64 11.60 10.92 2.90
N MET A 65 10.28 10.96 2.74
CA MET A 65 9.57 10.22 1.68
C MET A 65 9.95 10.71 0.28
N GLN A 66 10.01 12.03 0.06
CA GLN A 66 10.46 12.59 -1.22
C GLN A 66 11.89 12.15 -1.55
N HIS A 67 12.81 12.22 -0.57
CA HIS A 67 14.17 11.71 -0.72
C HIS A 67 14.19 10.22 -1.09
N LEU A 68 13.41 9.38 -0.41
CA LEU A 68 13.34 7.96 -0.74
C LEU A 68 12.75 7.70 -2.13
N LEU A 69 11.73 8.44 -2.55
CA LEU A 69 11.06 8.24 -3.84
C LEU A 69 11.95 8.57 -5.04
N ILE A 70 12.85 9.57 -4.94
CA ILE A 70 13.78 9.96 -6.02
C ILE A 70 14.98 9.01 -6.20
N LEU A 71 15.26 8.13 -5.24
CA LEU A 71 16.36 7.16 -5.35
C LEU A 71 16.11 6.15 -6.46
N ASN A 72 17.17 5.54 -6.97
CA ASN A 72 17.06 4.48 -7.96
C ASN A 72 16.34 3.25 -7.36
N TRP A 73 15.44 2.64 -8.14
CA TRP A 73 14.75 1.40 -7.80
C TRP A 73 15.68 0.17 -7.71
N SER A 74 16.95 0.28 -8.11
CA SER A 74 17.97 -0.74 -7.85
C SER A 74 18.46 -0.79 -6.39
N SER A 75 18.04 0.14 -5.52
CA SER A 75 18.38 0.13 -4.09
C SER A 75 17.42 -0.76 -3.29
N ARG A 76 17.96 -1.79 -2.63
CA ARG A 76 17.25 -2.63 -1.64
C ARG A 76 16.89 -1.82 -0.39
N GLY A 77 17.79 -0.93 0.03
CA GLY A 77 17.61 0.01 1.13
C GLY A 77 16.39 0.92 0.93
N LYS A 78 16.19 1.43 -0.29
CA LYS A 78 14.99 2.20 -0.68
C LYS A 78 13.69 1.45 -0.36
N PHE A 79 13.54 0.21 -0.81
CA PHE A 79 12.31 -0.56 -0.55
C PHE A 79 12.06 -0.80 0.93
N SER A 80 13.11 -1.19 1.68
CA SER A 80 12.97 -1.42 3.12
C SER A 80 12.60 -0.15 3.87
N ALA A 81 13.20 1.00 3.51
CA ALA A 81 12.88 2.29 4.10
C ALA A 81 11.46 2.75 3.73
N LEU A 82 11.07 2.69 2.46
CA LEU A 82 9.69 3.01 2.03
C LEU A 82 8.66 2.14 2.75
N THR A 83 8.88 0.83 2.83
CA THR A 83 7.99 -0.12 3.53
C THR A 83 7.84 0.24 5.00
N SER A 84 8.94 0.62 5.65
CA SER A 84 8.94 1.06 7.05
C SER A 84 8.17 2.36 7.23
N CYS A 85 8.35 3.34 6.33
CA CYS A 85 7.58 4.58 6.34
C CYS A 85 6.08 4.31 6.17
N VAL A 86 5.66 3.46 5.22
CA VAL A 86 4.25 3.09 5.02
C VAL A 86 3.62 2.52 6.29
N ARG A 87 4.31 1.59 6.97
CA ARG A 87 3.84 0.98 8.24
C ARG A 87 3.67 1.98 9.40
N HIS A 88 4.29 3.15 9.33
CA HIS A 88 4.23 4.18 10.39
C HIS A 88 3.41 5.42 10.01
N VAL A 89 3.22 5.68 8.72
CA VAL A 89 2.66 6.94 8.18
C VAL A 89 1.37 6.72 7.38
N GLY A 90 1.08 5.48 6.94
CA GLY A 90 -0.03 5.16 6.06
C GLY A 90 0.33 5.25 4.57
N TYR A 91 -0.63 4.92 3.69
CA TYR A 91 -0.42 4.90 2.24
C TYR A 91 -0.63 6.28 1.60
N TYR A 92 -1.54 7.09 2.17
CA TYR A 92 -2.07 8.29 1.51
C TYR A 92 -0.96 9.27 1.08
N PRO A 93 0.02 9.64 1.93
CA PRO A 93 1.06 10.60 1.53
C PRO A 93 1.99 10.08 0.43
N PHE A 94 2.03 8.76 0.18
CA PHE A 94 2.81 8.17 -0.92
C PHE A 94 2.10 8.33 -2.26
N LEU A 95 0.78 8.11 -2.29
CA LEU A 95 -0.01 8.30 -3.49
C LEU A 95 -0.25 9.78 -3.79
N GLU A 96 -0.36 10.65 -2.76
CA GLU A 96 -0.35 12.11 -2.92
C GLU A 96 0.95 12.58 -3.58
N ALA A 97 2.10 12.11 -3.07
CA ALA A 97 3.41 12.48 -3.62
C ALA A 97 3.72 11.84 -4.97
N LYS A 98 3.19 10.64 -5.24
CA LYS A 98 3.47 9.88 -6.47
C LYS A 98 2.32 8.92 -6.84
N PRO A 99 1.30 9.39 -7.60
CA PRO A 99 0.15 8.56 -7.97
C PRO A 99 0.50 7.31 -8.79
N CYS A 100 1.57 7.35 -9.59
CA CYS A 100 2.06 6.21 -10.38
C CYS A 100 2.88 5.18 -9.57
N LEU A 101 3.08 5.38 -8.27
CA LEU A 101 3.89 4.50 -7.41
C LEU A 101 3.50 3.01 -7.49
N PRO A 102 2.21 2.61 -7.48
CA PRO A 102 1.83 1.21 -7.58
C PRO A 102 2.32 0.56 -8.88
N GLU A 103 2.24 1.28 -10.01
CA GLU A 103 2.72 0.77 -11.31
C GLU A 103 4.24 0.68 -11.34
N GLU A 104 4.97 1.68 -10.82
CA GLU A 104 6.43 1.62 -10.75
C GLU A 104 6.95 0.48 -9.89
N VAL A 105 6.30 0.20 -8.75
CA VAL A 105 6.70 -0.91 -7.86
C VAL A 105 6.40 -2.26 -8.52
N ILE A 106 5.25 -2.43 -9.19
CA ILE A 106 4.95 -3.64 -9.97
C ILE A 106 5.97 -3.86 -11.09
N GLN A 107 6.43 -2.81 -11.77
CA GLN A 107 7.48 -2.93 -12.79
C GLN A 107 8.81 -3.46 -12.20
N GLN A 108 9.11 -3.23 -10.92
CA GLN A 108 10.33 -3.77 -10.29
C GLN A 108 10.26 -5.29 -10.05
N LEU A 109 9.08 -5.90 -10.06
CA LEU A 109 8.93 -7.36 -9.94
C LEU A 109 9.59 -8.14 -11.09
N GLN A 110 9.89 -7.50 -12.24
CA GLN A 110 10.61 -8.16 -13.33
C GLN A 110 12.08 -8.44 -13.02
N GLU A 111 12.67 -7.69 -12.07
CA GLU A 111 14.05 -7.88 -11.64
C GLU A 111 14.11 -8.87 -10.47
N GLN A 112 14.88 -9.96 -10.61
CA GLN A 112 14.91 -11.03 -9.61
C GLN A 112 15.50 -10.54 -8.28
N ALA A 113 16.49 -9.65 -8.35
CA ALA A 113 17.13 -9.10 -7.17
C ALA A 113 16.21 -8.15 -6.37
N MET A 114 15.14 -7.63 -7.00
CA MET A 114 14.22 -6.66 -6.40
C MET A 114 12.82 -7.22 -6.14
N SER A 115 12.42 -8.34 -6.76
CA SER A 115 11.05 -8.86 -6.70
C SER A 115 10.51 -9.06 -5.27
N CYS A 116 11.31 -9.64 -4.38
CA CYS A 116 10.98 -9.80 -2.95
C CYS A 116 10.72 -8.45 -2.26
N TYR A 117 11.61 -7.47 -2.45
CA TYR A 117 11.53 -6.16 -1.82
C TYR A 117 10.39 -5.29 -2.38
N ALA A 118 10.20 -5.34 -3.70
CA ALA A 118 9.10 -4.68 -4.40
C ALA A 118 7.75 -5.27 -3.98
N SER A 119 7.67 -6.60 -3.81
CA SER A 119 6.51 -7.26 -3.22
C SER A 119 6.23 -6.75 -1.81
N GLU A 120 7.21 -6.74 -0.90
CA GLU A 120 7.00 -6.30 0.50
C GLU A 120 6.43 -4.86 0.54
N LEU A 121 6.98 -3.96 -0.28
CA LEU A 121 6.52 -2.57 -0.39
C LEU A 121 5.11 -2.48 -0.96
N TYR A 122 4.82 -3.19 -2.06
CA TYR A 122 3.50 -3.19 -2.69
C TYR A 122 2.42 -3.73 -1.74
N CYS A 123 2.72 -4.82 -1.04
CA CYS A 123 1.85 -5.40 -0.03
C CYS A 123 1.59 -4.43 1.13
N ALA A 124 2.62 -3.71 1.61
CA ALA A 124 2.46 -2.74 2.70
C ALA A 124 1.57 -1.56 2.29
N LEU A 125 1.81 -0.97 1.12
CA LEU A 125 1.00 0.15 0.60
C LEU A 125 -0.48 -0.25 0.42
N LEU A 126 -0.71 -1.41 -0.19
CA LEU A 126 -2.05 -1.92 -0.43
C LEU A 126 -2.79 -2.28 0.87
N SER A 127 -2.10 -2.90 1.83
CA SER A 127 -2.68 -3.26 3.12
C SER A 127 -3.07 -2.01 3.91
N SER A 128 -2.21 -0.99 3.93
CA SER A 128 -2.54 0.29 4.55
C SER A 128 -3.74 0.98 3.88
N HIS A 129 -3.86 0.96 2.55
CA HIS A 129 -5.06 1.48 1.86
C HIS A 129 -6.31 0.65 2.21
N LYS A 130 -6.21 -0.69 2.34
CA LYS A 130 -7.34 -1.51 2.81
C LYS A 130 -7.75 -1.19 4.24
N GLU A 131 -6.79 -1.00 5.14
CA GLU A 131 -7.04 -0.67 6.55
C GLU A 131 -7.76 0.68 6.68
N GLU A 132 -7.29 1.72 5.98
CA GLU A 132 -7.91 3.05 5.97
C GLU A 132 -9.31 3.05 5.32
N LEU A 133 -9.61 2.15 4.38
CA LEU A 133 -10.95 1.94 3.82
C LEU A 133 -11.89 1.07 4.68
N GLY A 134 -11.44 0.57 5.84
CA GLY A 134 -12.20 -0.39 6.64
C GLY A 134 -12.33 -1.79 6.01
N LEU A 135 -11.55 -2.09 4.98
CA LEU A 135 -11.49 -3.40 4.30
C LEU A 135 -10.52 -4.38 5.00
N GLY A 136 -10.06 -4.03 6.21
CA GLY A 136 -9.14 -4.83 7.04
C GLY A 136 -9.80 -6.02 7.77
N ASP A 137 -11.11 -5.97 8.02
CA ASP A 137 -11.83 -6.94 8.87
C ASP A 137 -12.08 -8.32 8.25
N LEU A 138 -11.60 -8.59 7.03
CA LEU A 138 -11.60 -9.93 6.43
C LEU A 138 -10.45 -10.80 6.97
N GLN A 139 -10.49 -11.06 8.28
CA GLN A 139 -9.90 -12.26 8.88
C GLN A 139 -10.67 -13.51 8.41
N PRO A 140 -10.04 -14.70 8.38
CA PRO A 140 -10.72 -15.94 7.99
C PRO A 140 -11.68 -16.43 9.09
N VAL A 141 -12.85 -15.79 9.19
CA VAL A 141 -13.91 -16.19 10.11
C VAL A 141 -14.62 -17.45 9.58
N VAL A 142 -14.06 -18.60 9.96
CA VAL A 142 -14.83 -19.85 10.01
C VAL A 142 -15.91 -19.69 11.08
N ARG A 143 -17.13 -19.29 10.69
CA ARG A 143 -18.38 -19.43 11.47
C ARG A 143 -19.63 -19.22 10.60
N ASN A 144 -20.11 -20.34 10.05
CA ASN A 144 -21.52 -20.71 9.89
C ASN A 144 -22.55 -19.58 9.65
N THR A 145 -22.75 -19.16 8.41
CA THR A 145 -24.00 -18.50 7.98
C THR A 145 -25.08 -19.54 7.63
N SER A 146 -25.38 -20.43 8.59
CA SER A 146 -26.49 -21.39 8.51
C SER A 146 -27.69 -20.97 9.38
N SER A 147 -27.87 -19.67 9.60
CA SER A 147 -29.07 -19.08 10.19
C SER A 147 -29.14 -17.58 9.91
N LEU A 148 -29.86 -17.19 8.85
CA LEU A 148 -30.63 -15.93 8.75
C LEU A 148 -31.45 -15.90 7.44
N ILE A 149 -32.06 -17.04 7.07
CA ILE A 149 -33.20 -17.06 6.14
C ILE A 149 -34.45 -17.18 7.01
N GLY A 150 -35.31 -16.16 6.97
CA GLY A 150 -36.64 -16.21 7.56
C GLY A 150 -37.04 -14.98 8.38
N LYS A 151 -37.50 -13.93 7.69
CA LYS A 151 -38.95 -13.66 7.53
C LYS A 151 -39.20 -12.40 6.69
N GLN A 152 -39.98 -12.55 5.63
CA GLN A 152 -40.68 -11.43 5.00
C GLN A 152 -41.79 -10.93 5.92
N LYS A 153 -42.10 -9.63 5.84
CA LYS A 153 -43.43 -9.08 5.52
C LYS A 153 -43.27 -7.57 5.25
N ASP A 154 -43.55 -7.14 4.02
CA ASP A 154 -44.83 -6.51 3.61
C ASP A 154 -45.01 -5.11 4.21
N GLU A 155 -44.76 -4.07 3.40
CA GLU A 155 -45.75 -3.00 3.19
C GLU A 155 -45.48 -2.24 1.87
N THR A 156 -46.56 -1.82 1.22
CA THR A 156 -46.61 -1.41 -0.19
C THR A 156 -47.03 0.06 -0.32
N VAL A 157 -46.31 0.87 -1.11
CA VAL A 157 -46.87 2.13 -1.66
C VAL A 157 -46.46 2.34 -3.12
N GLN A 158 -47.47 2.71 -3.93
CA GLN A 158 -47.48 3.01 -5.37
C GLN A 158 -47.94 4.47 -5.56
N VAL A 159 -47.69 5.20 -6.65
CA VAL A 159 -46.94 4.99 -7.91
C VAL A 159 -46.62 6.38 -8.50
N LEU A 160 -45.66 6.52 -9.44
CA LEU A 160 -45.79 7.39 -10.64
C LEU A 160 -44.54 7.34 -11.55
N GLU A 161 -44.75 6.89 -12.78
CA GLU A 161 -43.78 6.95 -13.88
C GLU A 161 -43.88 8.30 -14.61
N ASN A 162 -42.75 8.81 -15.13
CA ASN A 162 -42.64 9.10 -16.56
C ASN A 162 -41.17 9.29 -16.98
N PRO A 163 -40.80 8.95 -18.23
CA PRO A 163 -39.44 9.07 -18.74
C PRO A 163 -39.21 10.39 -19.49
N GLU A 164 -37.95 10.89 -19.51
CA GLU A 164 -37.21 11.27 -20.73
C GLU A 164 -35.84 11.92 -20.42
N SER A 165 -34.86 11.62 -21.28
CA SER A 165 -33.62 12.37 -21.57
C SER A 165 -32.82 13.03 -20.44
N SER A 166 -31.67 12.44 -20.10
CA SER A 166 -30.36 13.05 -20.44
C SER A 166 -29.24 12.05 -20.18
N GLU A 167 -28.28 11.96 -21.09
CA GLU A 167 -27.03 11.22 -20.86
C GLU A 167 -26.18 12.00 -19.86
N ASP A 168 -25.96 11.45 -18.67
CA ASP A 168 -24.84 11.88 -17.82
C ASP A 168 -24.38 10.73 -16.91
N THR A 169 -23.51 9.88 -17.46
CA THR A 169 -23.02 8.64 -16.84
C THR A 169 -21.98 8.94 -15.75
N THR A 170 -22.34 9.76 -14.76
CA THR A 170 -21.62 9.90 -13.49
C THR A 170 -21.89 8.70 -12.59
N LEU A 171 -21.48 7.52 -13.06
CA LEU A 171 -21.50 6.29 -12.26
C LEU A 171 -20.62 6.46 -11.04
N LEU A 172 -21.28 6.68 -9.89
CA LEU A 172 -20.81 6.49 -8.51
C LEU A 172 -19.33 6.08 -8.41
N GLN A 173 -18.45 7.07 -8.26
CA GLN A 173 -17.06 6.87 -7.86
C GLN A 173 -17.03 6.40 -6.40
N THR A 174 -17.40 5.14 -6.17
CA THR A 174 -17.22 4.50 -4.87
C THR A 174 -15.72 4.43 -4.57
N PRO A 175 -15.28 4.59 -3.30
CA PRO A 175 -13.87 4.44 -2.93
C PRO A 175 -13.27 3.09 -3.35
N GLN A 176 -14.12 2.06 -3.46
CA GLN A 176 -13.78 0.74 -3.98
C GLN A 176 -13.34 0.77 -5.46
N ASN A 177 -13.98 1.57 -6.32
CA ASN A 177 -13.59 1.71 -7.73
C ASN A 177 -12.21 2.39 -7.86
N GLU A 178 -11.94 3.40 -7.03
CA GLU A 178 -10.64 4.08 -6.95
C GLU A 178 -9.54 3.12 -6.47
N PHE A 179 -9.82 2.34 -5.42
CA PHE A 179 -8.93 1.27 -4.92
C PHE A 179 -8.60 0.23 -6.00
N LEU A 180 -9.62 -0.29 -6.71
CA LEU A 180 -9.43 -1.28 -7.78
C LEU A 180 -8.59 -0.70 -8.93
N LYS A 181 -8.84 0.53 -9.33
CA LYS A 181 -8.07 1.23 -10.36
C LYS A 181 -6.60 1.43 -9.93
N THR A 182 -6.38 1.86 -8.69
CA THR A 182 -5.04 2.13 -8.14
C THR A 182 -4.20 0.86 -8.00
N TRP A 183 -4.78 -0.25 -7.55
CA TRP A 183 -4.04 -1.48 -7.24
C TRP A 183 -4.20 -2.60 -8.28
N ILE A 184 -5.43 -2.94 -8.67
CA ILE A 184 -5.69 -4.12 -9.50
C ILE A 184 -5.35 -3.85 -10.98
N GLN A 185 -5.49 -2.62 -11.47
CA GLN A 185 -5.17 -2.28 -12.87
C GLN A 185 -3.67 -2.45 -13.20
N PRO A 186 -2.69 -1.96 -12.39
CA PRO A 186 -1.27 -2.23 -12.64
C PRO A 186 -0.91 -3.72 -12.69
N VAL A 187 -1.44 -4.52 -11.77
CA VAL A 187 -1.20 -5.98 -11.73
C VAL A 187 -1.79 -6.64 -12.98
N THR A 188 -3.03 -6.28 -13.33
CA THR A 188 -3.69 -6.78 -14.54
C THR A 188 -2.91 -6.47 -15.81
N LYS A 189 -2.45 -5.21 -15.95
CA LYS A 189 -1.64 -4.75 -17.09
C LYS A 189 -0.32 -5.53 -17.19
N ALA A 190 0.33 -5.81 -16.06
CA ALA A 190 1.57 -6.57 -16.00
C ALA A 190 1.36 -8.07 -16.28
N MET A 191 0.26 -8.66 -15.81
CA MET A 191 -0.14 -10.05 -16.12
C MET A 191 -0.42 -10.27 -17.61
N CYS A 192 -0.95 -9.25 -18.30
CA CYS A 192 -1.14 -9.27 -19.75
C CYS A 192 0.14 -8.92 -20.55
N SER A 193 1.30 -8.75 -19.91
CA SER A 193 2.55 -8.40 -20.61
C SER A 193 3.25 -9.62 -21.20
N SER A 194 4.02 -9.40 -22.28
CA SER A 194 4.87 -10.45 -22.87
C SER A 194 6.05 -10.88 -21.97
N ASN A 195 6.26 -10.22 -20.82
CA ASN A 195 7.36 -10.50 -19.91
C ASN A 195 7.00 -11.67 -18.98
N LYS A 196 7.28 -12.90 -19.43
CA LYS A 196 7.01 -14.13 -18.67
C LYS A 196 7.56 -14.13 -17.24
N LYS A 197 8.69 -13.46 -16.98
CA LYS A 197 9.31 -13.38 -15.66
C LYS A 197 8.54 -12.44 -14.72
N LEU A 198 8.07 -11.30 -15.25
CA LEU A 198 7.17 -10.41 -14.52
C LEU A 198 5.86 -11.11 -14.16
N VAL A 199 5.25 -11.83 -15.11
CA VAL A 199 4.03 -12.62 -14.88
C VAL A 199 4.27 -13.70 -13.81
N GLN A 200 5.36 -14.48 -13.93
CA GLN A 200 5.72 -15.51 -12.95
C GLN A 200 5.90 -14.93 -11.53
N ASN A 201 6.67 -13.84 -11.40
CA ASN A 201 6.92 -13.21 -10.10
C ASN A 201 5.64 -12.61 -9.51
N ILE A 202 4.70 -12.10 -10.32
CA ILE A 202 3.38 -11.67 -9.85
C ILE A 202 2.56 -12.85 -9.33
N VAL A 203 2.54 -13.99 -10.04
CA VAL A 203 1.83 -15.20 -9.60
C VAL A 203 2.42 -15.71 -8.27
N GLU A 204 3.74 -15.73 -8.12
CA GLU A 204 4.43 -16.08 -6.86
C GLU A 204 4.02 -15.14 -5.72
N VAL A 205 3.98 -13.82 -5.94
CA VAL A 205 3.54 -12.84 -4.94
C VAL A 205 2.07 -13.04 -4.56
N CYS A 206 1.20 -13.26 -5.54
CA CYS A 206 -0.24 -13.44 -5.31
C CYS A 206 -0.61 -14.78 -4.67
N THR A 207 0.25 -15.79 -4.76
CA THR A 207 0.08 -17.11 -4.13
C THR A 207 0.76 -17.21 -2.76
N ALA A 208 1.88 -16.52 -2.54
CA ALA A 208 2.59 -16.50 -1.25
C ALA A 208 1.94 -15.52 -0.24
N GLY A 209 1.38 -14.40 -0.71
CA GLY A 209 0.55 -13.52 0.11
C GLY A 209 -0.93 -13.95 0.11
N ASN A 210 -1.70 -13.52 1.12
CA ASN A 210 -3.17 -13.68 1.18
C ASN A 210 -3.93 -12.81 0.13
N PHE A 211 -3.32 -12.60 -1.03
CA PHE A 211 -3.80 -11.80 -2.15
C PHE A 211 -4.85 -12.51 -3.00
N PHE A 212 -4.92 -13.84 -2.94
CA PHE A 212 -5.87 -14.64 -3.71
C PHE A 212 -7.31 -14.14 -3.56
N LEU A 213 -7.72 -13.76 -2.34
CA LEU A 213 -9.05 -13.21 -2.01
C LEU A 213 -9.36 -11.84 -2.67
N LEU A 214 -8.34 -11.08 -3.10
CA LEU A 214 -8.54 -9.83 -3.85
C LEU A 214 -8.69 -10.07 -5.36
N PHE A 215 -8.11 -11.16 -5.87
CA PHE A 215 -8.15 -11.52 -7.29
C PHE A 215 -9.18 -12.60 -7.64
N GLU A 216 -9.81 -13.23 -6.65
CA GLU A 216 -10.77 -14.34 -6.84
C GLU A 216 -11.99 -13.96 -7.71
N ASN A 217 -12.36 -12.68 -7.69
CA ASN A 217 -13.42 -12.09 -8.52
C ASN A 217 -12.90 -11.49 -9.85
N SER A 218 -11.58 -11.39 -10.04
CA SER A 218 -10.99 -10.96 -11.31
C SER A 218 -10.85 -12.16 -12.25
N ILE A 219 -11.70 -12.21 -13.28
CA ILE A 219 -11.75 -13.25 -14.32
C ILE A 219 -10.36 -13.56 -14.91
N ILE A 220 -9.50 -12.54 -14.95
CA ILE A 220 -8.15 -12.60 -15.52
C ILE A 220 -7.25 -13.56 -14.72
N PHE A 221 -7.38 -13.64 -13.39
CA PHE A 221 -6.53 -14.52 -12.58
C PHE A 221 -6.86 -16.01 -12.80
N LYS A 222 -8.14 -16.34 -12.98
CA LYS A 222 -8.62 -17.71 -13.25
C LYS A 222 -8.15 -18.26 -14.60
N ASN A 223 -7.91 -17.40 -15.59
CA ASN A 223 -7.45 -17.78 -16.92
C ASN A 223 -5.92 -17.85 -17.09
N VAL A 224 -5.15 -17.35 -16.11
CA VAL A 224 -3.66 -17.37 -16.17
C VAL A 224 -3.05 -18.42 -15.23
N CYS A 225 -3.80 -18.89 -14.21
CA CYS A 225 -3.34 -19.90 -13.26
C CYS A 225 -3.82 -21.34 -13.58
N HIS A 226 -4.31 -21.58 -14.80
CA HIS A 226 -4.86 -22.86 -15.26
C HIS A 226 -4.20 -23.34 -16.55
#